data_AF-A0A7X8VDZ5-F1
#
_entry.id   AF-A0A7X8VDZ5-F1
#
_cell.length_a   1.000
_cell.length_b   1.000
_cell.length_c   1.000
_cell.angle_alpha   90.00
_cell.angle_beta   90.00
_cell.angle_gamma   90.00
#
_symmetry.space_group_name_H-M   'P 1'
#
loop_
_entity.id
_entity.type
_entity.pdbx_description
1 polymer ?
#
loop_
_entity_poly.entity_id
_entity_poly.type
_entity_poly.pdbx_seq_one_letter_code
_entity_poly.pdbx_strand_id
1 'polypeptide(L)'
;MRVNLSIDKEVFNDVYLPYLFADAPRIQIFFGGSSSGKSVFLAQRAVLDVAQGGRNYLVCRNVARTIRNSCFNEILKAINRFKLQDFFKVNKSEMTITCANGYQILFAGLDDPEKIKSITPQRGVITDIWVEEATETDRTAIKQLDKRLRGESQKSKRLILSFNPILQDHWIVSEFFYGWNDSKNVLQDEDRLILRTTYKDNKFLTQDDVEAMESETDPYFRDVYVLGRWGVLGHVIFKNWHTEDLSEYREALDNFRNGLDFGFAKDPAALIHTAYDRKRNRIYILDEVYETGLTNDVLAKRILSLIGKQVVFADSAEPKSIAELRNFGVNIRAVKKGKDSVFGNRKVDRIGTRKVDHLRYNPGGYPLPPRG
;
A
#
# COMPACT_ATOMS: atom_id res chain seq x y z
N MET A 1 -4.75 -17.22 -36.98
CA MET A 1 -6.20 -17.02 -36.74
C MET A 1 -6.43 -15.55 -36.41
N ARG A 2 -7.32 -14.84 -37.14
CA ARG A 2 -7.77 -13.50 -36.76
C ARG A 2 -9.16 -13.65 -36.15
N VAL A 3 -9.36 -13.23 -34.91
CA VAL A 3 -10.67 -13.22 -34.26
C VAL A 3 -11.31 -11.86 -34.54
N ASN A 4 -12.41 -11.84 -35.27
CA ASN A 4 -13.21 -10.63 -35.45
C ASN A 4 -14.13 -10.47 -34.25
N LEU A 5 -13.73 -9.65 -33.29
CA LEU A 5 -14.50 -9.33 -32.09
C LEU A 5 -15.34 -8.09 -32.34
N SER A 6 -16.67 -8.24 -32.24
CA SER A 6 -17.59 -7.12 -32.08
C SER A 6 -17.99 -7.06 -30.62
N ILE A 7 -17.53 -6.02 -29.92
CA ILE A 7 -17.81 -5.81 -28.50
C ILE A 7 -18.59 -4.53 -28.38
N ASP A 8 -19.77 -4.64 -27.76
CA ASP A 8 -20.62 -3.50 -27.48
C ASP A 8 -19.90 -2.53 -26.53
N LYS A 9 -19.95 -1.23 -26.82
CA LYS A 9 -19.37 -0.20 -25.96
C LYS A 9 -20.03 -0.17 -24.57
N GLU A 10 -21.27 -0.66 -24.47
CA GLU A 10 -22.02 -0.70 -23.22
C GLU A 10 -21.41 -1.61 -22.14
N VAL A 11 -20.49 -2.50 -22.51
CA VAL A 11 -19.78 -3.35 -21.52
C VAL A 11 -18.63 -2.64 -20.80
N PHE A 12 -18.36 -1.38 -21.14
CA PHE A 12 -17.36 -0.53 -20.51
C PHE A 12 -18.01 0.66 -19.82
N ASN A 13 -17.38 1.18 -18.77
CA ASN A 13 -17.72 2.51 -18.27
C ASN A 13 -17.23 3.56 -19.27
N ASP A 14 -18.08 4.55 -19.55
CA ASP A 14 -17.87 5.49 -20.64
C ASP A 14 -16.58 6.30 -20.48
N VAL A 15 -16.21 6.60 -19.23
CA VAL A 15 -14.97 7.33 -18.88
C VAL A 15 -13.71 6.64 -19.41
N TYR A 16 -13.73 5.30 -19.58
CA TYR A 16 -12.57 4.55 -20.00
C TYR A 16 -12.51 4.25 -21.50
N LEU A 17 -13.62 4.41 -22.22
CA LEU A 17 -13.70 4.11 -23.66
C LEU A 17 -12.62 4.82 -24.50
N PRO A 18 -12.29 6.11 -24.27
CA PRO A 18 -11.23 6.78 -25.04
C PRO A 18 -9.85 6.13 -24.89
N TYR A 19 -9.62 5.37 -23.82
CA TYR A 19 -8.31 4.81 -23.48
C TYR A 19 -8.17 3.33 -23.82
N LEU A 20 -9.21 2.70 -24.40
CA LEU A 20 -9.20 1.26 -24.70
C LEU A 20 -8.13 0.90 -25.75
N PHE A 21 -8.11 1.61 -26.88
CA PHE A 21 -7.22 1.34 -28.02
C PHE A 21 -6.35 2.52 -28.48
N ALA A 22 -6.39 3.66 -27.79
CA ALA A 22 -5.62 4.83 -28.17
C ALA A 22 -4.11 4.54 -28.15
N ASP A 23 -3.39 5.13 -29.11
CA ASP A 23 -1.94 5.32 -28.98
C ASP A 23 -1.73 6.26 -27.81
N ALA A 24 -1.42 5.64 -26.69
CA ALA A 24 -1.39 6.28 -25.41
C ALA A 24 0.07 6.44 -24.97
N PRO A 25 0.38 7.47 -24.17
CA PRO A 25 1.72 7.73 -23.69
C PRO A 25 2.32 6.52 -22.95
N ARG A 26 3.65 6.51 -22.82
CA ARG A 26 4.37 5.41 -22.17
C ARG A 26 3.87 5.21 -20.74
N ILE A 27 3.70 6.27 -19.97
CA ILE A 27 3.23 6.20 -18.59
C ILE A 27 1.72 6.40 -18.54
N GLN A 28 0.99 5.51 -17.86
CA GLN A 28 -0.46 5.61 -17.72
C GLN A 28 -0.84 5.37 -16.28
N ILE A 29 -1.57 6.30 -15.69
CA ILE A 29 -1.96 6.27 -14.29
C ILE A 29 -3.48 6.32 -14.22
N PHE A 30 -4.08 5.26 -13.69
CA PHE A 30 -5.51 5.19 -13.43
C PHE A 30 -5.71 5.18 -11.92
N PHE A 31 -6.10 6.31 -11.35
CA PHE A 31 -6.23 6.46 -9.91
C PHE A 31 -7.61 7.00 -9.50
N GLY A 32 -7.87 7.04 -8.20
CA GLY A 32 -9.05 7.67 -7.62
C GLY A 32 -9.78 6.73 -6.66
N GLY A 33 -11.07 6.94 -6.46
CA GLY A 33 -11.83 6.26 -5.41
C GLY A 33 -12.05 4.76 -5.64
N SER A 34 -12.39 4.05 -4.57
CA SER A 34 -12.92 2.69 -4.61
C SER A 34 -14.14 2.60 -5.53
N SER A 35 -14.42 1.39 -6.02
CA SER A 35 -15.60 1.09 -6.85
C SER A 35 -15.69 1.89 -8.16
N SER A 36 -14.63 2.57 -8.59
CA SER A 36 -14.62 3.35 -9.84
C SER A 36 -14.40 2.51 -11.12
N GLY A 37 -14.20 1.21 -10.99
CA GLY A 37 -14.06 0.29 -12.13
C GLY A 37 -12.68 0.23 -12.79
N LYS A 38 -11.63 0.83 -12.20
CA LYS A 38 -10.26 0.87 -12.76
C LYS A 38 -9.72 -0.51 -13.10
N SER A 39 -9.70 -1.42 -12.12
CA SER A 39 -9.14 -2.77 -12.27
C SER A 39 -9.94 -3.61 -13.26
N VAL A 40 -11.28 -3.41 -13.30
CA VAL A 40 -12.17 -4.06 -14.28
C VAL A 40 -11.83 -3.60 -15.69
N PHE A 41 -11.69 -2.29 -15.90
CA PHE A 41 -11.31 -1.72 -17.20
C PHE A 41 -9.93 -2.22 -17.65
N LEU A 42 -8.93 -2.19 -16.76
CA LEU A 42 -7.58 -2.63 -17.11
C LEU A 42 -7.52 -4.14 -17.43
N ALA A 43 -8.30 -4.96 -16.73
CA ALA A 43 -8.48 -6.37 -17.05
C ALA A 43 -9.14 -6.57 -18.43
N GLN A 44 -10.22 -5.83 -18.72
CA GLN A 44 -10.88 -5.85 -20.03
C GLN A 44 -9.91 -5.45 -21.15
N ARG A 45 -9.19 -4.34 -20.98
CA ARG A 45 -8.21 -3.85 -21.95
C ARG A 45 -7.10 -4.86 -22.18
N ALA A 46 -6.53 -5.45 -21.13
CA ALA A 46 -5.47 -6.46 -21.25
C ALA A 46 -5.91 -7.66 -22.09
N VAL A 47 -7.14 -8.16 -21.88
CA VAL A 47 -7.70 -9.26 -22.66
C VAL A 47 -7.83 -8.89 -24.14
N LEU A 48 -8.35 -7.71 -24.44
CA LEU A 48 -8.57 -7.27 -25.82
C LEU A 48 -7.26 -6.98 -26.55
N ASP A 49 -6.32 -6.32 -25.89
CA ASP A 49 -4.99 -6.03 -26.44
C ASP A 49 -4.24 -7.33 -26.77
N VAL A 50 -4.28 -8.33 -25.88
CA VAL A 50 -3.66 -9.63 -26.12
C VAL A 50 -4.42 -10.44 -27.18
N ALA A 51 -5.75 -10.37 -27.23
CA ALA A 51 -6.56 -11.04 -28.25
C ALA A 51 -6.32 -10.46 -29.66
N GLN A 52 -6.23 -9.13 -29.78
CA GLN A 52 -5.88 -8.44 -31.03
C GLN A 52 -4.46 -8.78 -31.49
N GLY A 53 -3.56 -9.01 -30.53
CA GLY A 53 -2.19 -9.43 -30.76
C GLY A 53 -1.21 -8.27 -30.88
N GLY A 54 0.08 -8.59 -30.77
CA GLY A 54 1.17 -7.61 -30.78
C GLY A 54 1.56 -7.10 -29.39
N ARG A 55 0.82 -7.50 -28.33
CA ARG A 55 1.06 -7.05 -26.96
C ARG A 55 1.19 -8.23 -26.00
N ASN A 56 2.16 -8.16 -25.08
CA ASN A 56 2.25 -9.04 -23.92
C ASN A 56 2.23 -8.21 -22.64
N TYR A 57 1.46 -8.68 -21.66
CA TYR A 57 1.29 -8.03 -20.38
C TYR A 57 2.10 -8.74 -19.29
N LEU A 58 2.70 -7.95 -18.42
CA LEU A 58 3.18 -8.37 -17.10
C LEU A 58 2.38 -7.60 -16.04
N VAL A 59 1.53 -8.31 -15.31
CA VAL A 59 0.66 -7.75 -14.26
C VAL A 59 1.27 -8.01 -12.90
N CYS A 60 1.48 -6.95 -12.13
CA CYS A 60 2.19 -6.97 -10.86
C CYS A 60 1.37 -6.41 -9.71
N ARG A 61 1.64 -6.90 -8.51
CA ARG A 61 1.30 -6.28 -7.21
C ARG A 61 2.49 -6.41 -6.28
N ASN A 62 2.52 -5.66 -5.18
CA ASN A 62 3.63 -5.74 -4.23
C ASN A 62 3.91 -7.17 -3.77
N VAL A 63 2.86 -7.94 -3.42
CA VAL A 63 3.00 -9.32 -2.89
C VAL A 63 2.37 -10.35 -3.81
N ALA A 64 3.12 -11.36 -4.26
CA ALA A 64 2.67 -12.37 -5.24
C ALA A 64 1.34 -13.05 -4.87
N ARG A 65 1.15 -13.37 -3.59
CA ARG A 65 -0.04 -14.09 -3.10
C ARG A 65 -1.35 -13.32 -3.31
N THR A 66 -1.30 -11.99 -3.39
CA THR A 66 -2.52 -11.15 -3.54
C THR A 66 -3.01 -11.11 -4.98
N ILE A 67 -2.14 -11.41 -5.95
CA ILE A 67 -2.44 -11.33 -7.38
C ILE A 67 -3.46 -12.38 -7.81
N ARG A 68 -3.31 -13.63 -7.31
CA ARG A 68 -4.19 -14.75 -7.69
C ARG A 68 -5.66 -14.45 -7.41
N ASN A 69 -5.95 -13.84 -6.27
CA ASN A 69 -7.31 -13.54 -5.86
C ASN A 69 -7.81 -12.16 -6.31
N SER A 70 -6.95 -11.36 -6.97
CA SER A 70 -7.29 -10.02 -7.49
C SER A 70 -7.21 -10.00 -9.02
N CYS A 71 -6.16 -9.40 -9.60
CA CYS A 71 -6.04 -9.14 -11.03
C CYS A 71 -6.17 -10.39 -11.89
N PHE A 72 -5.65 -11.54 -11.43
CA PHE A 72 -5.76 -12.79 -12.18
C PHE A 72 -7.22 -13.20 -12.36
N ASN A 73 -8.01 -13.19 -11.28
CA ASN A 73 -9.44 -13.47 -11.34
C ASN A 73 -10.20 -12.43 -12.16
N GLU A 74 -9.84 -11.15 -12.06
CA GLU A 74 -10.50 -10.08 -12.81
C GLU A 74 -10.29 -10.23 -14.33
N ILE A 75 -9.10 -10.66 -14.75
CA ILE A 75 -8.81 -11.00 -16.15
C ILE A 75 -9.59 -12.24 -16.59
N LEU A 76 -9.72 -13.27 -15.75
CA LEU A 76 -10.57 -14.42 -16.07
C LEU A 76 -12.04 -14.01 -16.21
N LYS A 77 -12.56 -13.11 -15.38
CA LYS A 77 -13.92 -12.57 -15.52
C LYS A 77 -14.06 -11.81 -16.84
N ALA A 78 -13.07 -11.01 -17.23
CA ALA A 78 -13.09 -10.31 -18.52
C ALA A 78 -13.09 -11.27 -19.72
N ILE A 79 -12.26 -12.32 -19.70
CA ILE A 79 -12.27 -13.38 -20.73
C ILE A 79 -13.67 -14.02 -20.84
N ASN A 80 -14.27 -14.36 -19.70
CA ASN A 80 -15.62 -14.94 -19.67
C ASN A 80 -16.70 -13.98 -20.18
N ARG A 81 -16.63 -12.70 -19.77
CA ARG A 81 -17.58 -11.65 -20.20
C ARG A 81 -17.54 -11.45 -21.71
N PHE A 82 -16.36 -11.52 -22.31
CA PHE A 82 -16.18 -11.42 -23.76
C PHE A 82 -16.41 -12.75 -24.50
N LYS A 83 -16.75 -13.83 -23.80
CA LYS A 83 -16.96 -15.17 -24.37
C LYS A 83 -15.72 -15.68 -25.14
N LEU A 84 -14.53 -15.41 -24.59
CA LEU A 84 -13.24 -15.72 -25.20
C LEU A 84 -12.54 -16.95 -24.60
N GLN A 85 -13.23 -17.76 -23.79
CA GLN A 85 -12.62 -18.88 -23.05
C GLN A 85 -11.86 -19.84 -23.95
N ASP A 86 -12.42 -20.19 -25.10
CA ASP A 86 -11.81 -21.14 -26.06
C ASP A 86 -10.52 -20.60 -26.72
N PHE A 87 -10.29 -19.29 -26.62
CA PHE A 87 -9.10 -18.64 -27.16
C PHE A 87 -7.99 -18.46 -26.13
N PHE A 88 -8.24 -18.71 -24.84
CA PHE A 88 -7.26 -18.48 -23.77
C PHE A 88 -7.00 -19.73 -22.96
N LYS A 89 -5.73 -20.17 -22.97
CA LYS A 89 -5.22 -21.22 -22.09
C LYS A 89 -4.72 -20.64 -20.78
N VAL A 90 -5.32 -21.05 -19.67
CA VAL A 90 -4.98 -20.59 -18.32
C VAL A 90 -4.05 -21.59 -17.62
N ASN A 91 -2.85 -21.15 -17.23
CA ASN A 91 -1.96 -21.91 -16.35
C ASN A 91 -1.93 -21.25 -14.95
N LYS A 92 -2.64 -21.84 -14.00
CA LYS A 92 -2.73 -21.32 -12.62
C LYS A 92 -1.43 -21.51 -11.83
N SER A 93 -0.64 -22.54 -12.13
CA SER A 93 0.60 -22.84 -11.41
C SER A 93 1.70 -21.87 -11.81
N GLU A 94 1.87 -21.64 -13.11
CA GLU A 94 2.83 -20.68 -13.66
C GLU A 94 2.29 -19.23 -13.65
N MET A 95 1.06 -19.02 -13.19
CA MET A 95 0.42 -17.71 -13.15
C MET A 95 0.51 -17.00 -14.51
N THR A 96 0.05 -17.68 -15.56
CA THR A 96 0.15 -17.24 -16.95
C THR A 96 -1.15 -17.53 -17.70
N ILE A 97 -1.58 -16.60 -18.55
CA ILE A 97 -2.73 -16.76 -19.44
C ILE A 97 -2.26 -16.53 -20.88
N THR A 98 -2.46 -17.52 -21.75
CA THR A 98 -1.94 -17.54 -23.11
C THR A 98 -3.08 -17.51 -24.12
N CYS A 99 -3.10 -16.51 -25.00
CA CYS A 99 -4.05 -16.47 -26.11
C CYS A 99 -3.63 -17.44 -27.23
N ALA A 100 -4.59 -17.91 -28.03
CA ALA A 100 -4.37 -18.80 -29.18
C ALA A 100 -3.42 -18.18 -30.24
N ASN A 101 -3.26 -16.86 -30.25
CA ASN A 101 -2.29 -16.17 -31.09
C ASN A 101 -0.84 -16.19 -30.51
N GLY A 102 -0.63 -16.79 -29.34
CA GLY A 102 0.67 -16.93 -28.68
C GLY A 102 1.09 -15.77 -27.78
N TYR A 103 0.38 -14.64 -27.77
CA TYR A 103 0.63 -13.55 -26.83
C TYR A 103 0.09 -13.88 -25.43
N GLN A 104 0.71 -13.32 -24.39
CA GLN A 104 0.50 -13.73 -23.00
C GLN A 104 0.20 -12.57 -22.05
N ILE A 105 -0.54 -12.90 -21.00
CA ILE A 105 -0.64 -12.14 -19.76
C ILE A 105 0.07 -12.93 -18.67
N LEU A 106 1.17 -12.39 -18.17
CA LEU A 106 2.05 -12.94 -17.14
C LEU A 106 1.78 -12.22 -15.82
N PHE A 107 1.99 -12.89 -14.69
CA PHE A 107 1.71 -12.31 -13.38
C PHE A 107 2.88 -12.51 -12.41
N ALA A 108 3.24 -11.47 -11.65
CA ALA A 108 4.37 -11.54 -10.73
C ALA A 108 4.23 -10.61 -9.51
N GLY A 109 4.61 -11.11 -8.33
CA GLY A 109 4.78 -10.27 -7.15
C GLY A 109 6.10 -9.50 -7.21
N LEU A 110 6.12 -8.30 -6.63
CA LEU A 110 7.34 -7.49 -6.50
C LEU A 110 8.20 -7.87 -5.29
N ASP A 111 7.68 -8.74 -4.43
CA ASP A 111 8.33 -9.31 -3.25
C ASP A 111 9.44 -10.33 -3.57
N ASP A 112 9.58 -10.74 -4.84
CA ASP A 112 10.63 -11.65 -5.31
C ASP A 112 11.34 -11.08 -6.57
N PRO A 113 12.39 -10.25 -6.39
CA PRO A 113 13.10 -9.61 -7.50
C PRO A 113 13.77 -10.58 -8.48
N GLU A 114 14.14 -11.78 -8.04
CA GLU A 114 14.79 -12.78 -8.90
C GLU A 114 13.82 -13.32 -9.93
N LYS A 115 12.58 -13.65 -9.52
CA LYS A 115 11.53 -14.08 -10.45
C LYS A 115 11.27 -13.03 -11.52
N ILE A 116 11.17 -11.76 -11.16
CA ILE A 116 10.92 -10.65 -12.11
C ILE A 116 11.98 -10.57 -13.21
N LYS A 117 13.25 -10.85 -12.87
CA LYS A 117 14.36 -10.81 -13.84
C LYS A 117 14.26 -11.89 -14.91
N SER A 118 13.67 -13.03 -14.59
CA SER A 118 13.52 -14.16 -15.53
C SER A 118 12.27 -14.09 -16.41
N ILE A 119 11.28 -13.28 -16.06
CA ILE A 119 10.01 -13.24 -16.79
C ILE A 119 10.21 -12.72 -18.21
N THR A 120 9.84 -13.57 -19.17
CA THR A 120 9.86 -13.31 -20.61
C THR A 120 8.67 -14.05 -21.23
N PRO A 121 7.87 -13.40 -22.09
CA PRO A 121 6.78 -14.08 -22.78
C PRO A 121 7.33 -15.09 -23.80
N GLN A 122 6.55 -16.13 -24.09
CA GLN A 122 6.91 -17.15 -25.09
C GLN A 122 7.02 -16.59 -26.52
N ARG A 123 6.37 -15.44 -26.79
CA ARG A 123 6.35 -14.78 -28.10
C ARG A 123 6.63 -13.29 -27.92
N GLY A 124 7.63 -12.76 -28.63
CA GLY A 124 7.95 -11.33 -28.63
C GLY A 124 8.50 -10.84 -27.30
N VAL A 125 8.18 -9.60 -26.93
CA VAL A 125 8.68 -8.95 -25.71
C VAL A 125 7.53 -8.47 -24.83
N ILE A 126 7.83 -8.13 -23.58
CA ILE A 126 6.88 -7.42 -22.70
C ILE A 126 6.66 -6.03 -23.30
N THR A 127 5.41 -5.75 -23.67
CA THR A 127 5.01 -4.43 -24.17
C THR A 127 4.32 -3.64 -23.07
N ASP A 128 3.72 -4.33 -22.10
CA ASP A 128 2.82 -3.73 -21.14
C ASP A 128 3.15 -4.23 -19.74
N ILE A 129 3.41 -3.31 -18.83
CA ILE A 129 3.49 -3.62 -17.40
C ILE A 129 2.34 -2.92 -16.72
N TRP A 130 1.51 -3.66 -16.01
CA TRP A 130 0.44 -3.12 -15.18
C TRP A 130 0.74 -3.40 -13.72
N VAL A 131 0.95 -2.36 -12.92
CA VAL A 131 1.13 -2.46 -11.47
C VAL A 131 -0.15 -2.01 -10.77
N GLU A 132 -0.82 -2.97 -10.16
CA GLU A 132 -2.01 -2.76 -9.34
C GLU A 132 -1.62 -2.44 -7.90
N GLU A 133 -2.37 -1.54 -7.25
CA GLU A 133 -2.05 -0.92 -5.96
C GLU A 133 -0.62 -0.37 -5.93
N ALA A 134 -0.26 0.44 -6.93
CA ALA A 134 1.12 0.94 -7.07
C ALA A 134 1.58 1.79 -5.86
N THR A 135 0.67 2.34 -5.06
CA THR A 135 0.99 3.02 -3.79
C THR A 135 1.51 2.09 -2.69
N GLU A 136 1.32 0.77 -2.82
CA GLU A 136 1.92 -0.24 -1.93
C GLU A 136 3.32 -0.65 -2.37
N THR A 137 3.85 -0.09 -3.47
CA THR A 137 5.10 -0.55 -4.09
C THR A 137 6.23 0.45 -3.94
N ASP A 138 7.44 -0.08 -3.74
CA ASP A 138 8.64 0.73 -3.70
C ASP A 138 8.98 1.31 -5.07
N ARG A 139 9.40 2.58 -5.08
CA ARG A 139 9.86 3.28 -6.28
C ARG A 139 10.95 2.51 -7.04
N THR A 140 11.86 1.87 -6.32
CA THR A 140 12.97 1.10 -6.90
C THR A 140 12.47 -0.11 -7.68
N ALA A 141 11.42 -0.79 -7.21
CA ALA A 141 10.80 -1.91 -7.90
C ALA A 141 10.17 -1.45 -9.23
N ILE A 142 9.45 -0.33 -9.23
CA ILE A 142 8.85 0.25 -10.45
C ILE A 142 9.92 0.63 -11.48
N LYS A 143 11.03 1.23 -11.04
CA LYS A 143 12.17 1.52 -11.93
C LYS A 143 12.81 0.26 -12.51
N GLN A 144 12.86 -0.83 -11.75
CA GLN A 144 13.38 -2.11 -12.26
C GLN A 144 12.43 -2.73 -13.29
N LEU A 145 11.12 -2.63 -13.08
CA LEU A 145 10.10 -3.05 -14.05
C LEU A 145 10.20 -2.24 -15.34
N ASP A 146 10.36 -0.93 -15.26
CA ASP A 146 10.47 -0.08 -16.46
C ASP A 146 11.65 -0.50 -17.36
N LYS A 147 12.78 -0.93 -16.76
CA LYS A 147 13.93 -1.51 -17.49
C LYS A 147 13.62 -2.86 -18.18
N ARG A 148 12.50 -3.50 -17.86
CA ARG A 148 12.00 -4.72 -18.54
C ARG A 148 11.22 -4.40 -19.80
N LEU A 149 10.71 -3.17 -19.96
CA LEU A 149 10.08 -2.68 -21.18
C LEU A 149 11.15 -2.39 -22.26
N ARG A 150 11.83 -3.44 -22.72
CA ARG A 150 12.93 -3.39 -23.71
C ARG A 150 12.71 -4.37 -24.87
N GLY A 151 13.58 -4.30 -25.88
CA GLY A 151 13.51 -5.14 -27.09
C GLY A 151 12.57 -4.59 -28.16
N GLU A 152 12.66 -5.12 -29.38
CA GLU A 152 11.90 -4.61 -30.52
C GLU A 152 10.41 -5.01 -30.44
N SER A 153 9.53 -4.08 -30.77
CA SER A 153 8.07 -4.28 -30.74
C SER A 153 7.41 -3.37 -31.77
N GLN A 154 6.40 -3.89 -32.46
CA GLN A 154 5.54 -3.13 -33.37
C GLN A 154 4.53 -2.23 -32.63
N LYS A 155 4.39 -2.43 -31.31
CA LYS A 155 3.53 -1.63 -30.43
C LYS A 155 4.38 -0.83 -29.45
N SER A 156 3.93 0.40 -29.16
CA SER A 156 4.46 1.22 -28.08
C SER A 156 4.37 0.47 -26.75
N LYS A 157 5.40 0.63 -25.93
CA LYS A 157 5.49 0.01 -24.62
C LYS A 157 4.89 0.91 -23.55
N ARG A 158 4.15 0.34 -22.60
CA ARG A 158 3.41 1.08 -21.57
C ARG A 158 3.74 0.58 -20.17
N LEU A 159 3.92 1.50 -19.25
CA LEU A 159 3.91 1.27 -17.81
C LEU A 159 2.60 1.86 -17.26
N ILE A 160 1.74 0.99 -16.75
CA ILE A 160 0.40 1.30 -16.28
C ILE A 160 0.40 1.15 -14.76
N LEU A 161 0.01 2.19 -14.04
CA LEU A 161 -0.13 2.20 -12.58
C LEU A 161 -1.61 2.40 -12.23
N SER A 162 -2.14 1.58 -11.33
CA SER A 162 -3.47 1.80 -10.76
C SER A 162 -3.44 1.71 -9.26
N PHE A 163 -4.16 2.62 -8.59
CA PHE A 163 -4.16 2.73 -7.13
C PHE A 163 -5.26 3.67 -6.62
N ASN A 164 -5.51 3.60 -5.31
CA ASN A 164 -6.22 4.65 -4.58
C ASN A 164 -5.19 5.65 -3.99
N PRO A 165 -5.45 6.97 -4.02
CA PRO A 165 -4.45 8.00 -3.70
C PRO A 165 -4.27 8.20 -2.17
N ILE A 166 -3.37 7.41 -1.57
CA ILE A 166 -3.22 7.32 -0.10
C ILE A 166 -2.66 8.60 0.52
N LEU A 167 -1.46 9.04 0.14
CA LEU A 167 -0.78 10.21 0.72
C LEU A 167 -0.20 11.12 -0.36
N GLN A 168 -0.33 12.43 -0.16
CA GLN A 168 0.17 13.43 -1.11
C GLN A 168 1.72 13.50 -1.18
N ASP A 169 2.42 13.07 -0.14
CA ASP A 169 3.89 13.00 -0.09
C ASP A 169 4.46 11.73 -0.73
N HIS A 170 3.59 10.84 -1.23
CA HIS A 170 4.00 9.61 -1.87
C HIS A 170 4.85 9.87 -3.12
N TRP A 171 5.88 9.04 -3.34
CA TRP A 171 6.87 9.24 -4.41
C TRP A 171 6.24 9.33 -5.81
N ILE A 172 5.13 8.62 -6.06
CA ILE A 172 4.34 8.68 -7.30
C ILE A 172 3.90 10.12 -7.61
N VAL A 173 3.48 10.88 -6.59
CA VAL A 173 3.04 12.27 -6.75
C VAL A 173 4.21 13.11 -7.25
N SER A 174 5.33 13.05 -6.54
CA SER A 174 6.53 13.82 -6.89
C SER A 174 7.10 13.48 -8.27
N GLU A 175 6.96 12.23 -8.71
CA GLU A 175 7.56 11.74 -9.95
C GLU A 175 6.64 11.94 -11.16
N PHE A 176 5.32 11.76 -10.99
CA PHE A 176 4.40 11.70 -12.12
C PHE A 176 3.28 12.73 -12.10
N PHE A 177 3.03 13.48 -11.03
CA PHE A 177 1.91 14.43 -10.94
C PHE A 177 2.32 15.90 -11.15
N TYR A 178 3.52 16.19 -11.67
CA TYR A 178 3.89 17.57 -12.04
C TYR A 178 2.88 18.17 -13.04
N GLY A 179 2.35 19.37 -12.79
CA GLY A 179 1.31 19.97 -13.65
C GLY A 179 -0.10 19.37 -13.51
N TRP A 180 -0.31 18.40 -12.62
CA TRP A 180 -1.64 17.92 -12.27
C TRP A 180 -2.48 19.05 -11.65
N ASN A 181 -3.77 19.08 -12.01
CA ASN A 181 -4.73 20.04 -11.48
C ASN A 181 -5.90 19.26 -10.87
N ASP A 182 -6.09 19.36 -9.56
CA ASP A 182 -7.12 18.60 -8.83
C ASP A 182 -8.57 18.96 -9.23
N SER A 183 -8.78 20.09 -9.91
CA SER A 183 -10.07 20.46 -10.50
C SER A 183 -10.37 19.72 -11.81
N LYS A 184 -9.40 18.98 -12.36
CA LYS A 184 -9.56 18.15 -13.56
C LYS A 184 -9.52 16.67 -13.18
N ASN A 185 -10.09 15.84 -14.05
CA ASN A 185 -10.02 14.39 -13.91
C ASN A 185 -9.01 13.74 -14.86
N VAL A 186 -8.46 14.51 -15.80
CA VAL A 186 -7.48 14.01 -16.76
C VAL A 186 -6.33 14.98 -16.94
N LEU A 187 -5.13 14.43 -17.02
CA LEU A 187 -3.94 15.06 -17.56
C LEU A 187 -3.40 14.14 -18.64
N GLN A 188 -3.15 14.67 -19.83
CA GLN A 188 -2.55 13.93 -20.91
C GLN A 188 -1.56 14.84 -21.64
N ASP A 189 -0.32 14.40 -21.70
CA ASP A 189 0.77 15.01 -22.47
C ASP A 189 1.48 13.91 -23.29
N GLU A 190 2.63 14.22 -23.89
CA GLU A 190 3.39 13.28 -24.73
C GLU A 190 3.95 12.09 -23.93
N ASP A 191 4.24 12.27 -22.64
CA ASP A 191 4.93 11.29 -21.80
C ASP A 191 3.98 10.45 -20.97
N ARG A 192 2.85 11.03 -20.54
CA ARG A 192 1.93 10.40 -19.58
C ARG A 192 0.46 10.72 -19.79
N LEU A 193 -0.35 9.75 -19.42
CA LEU A 193 -1.78 9.86 -19.20
C LEU A 193 -2.06 9.64 -17.71
N ILE A 194 -2.82 10.53 -17.08
CA ILE A 194 -3.30 10.39 -15.71
C ILE A 194 -4.80 10.59 -15.73
N LEU A 195 -5.56 9.60 -15.26
CA LEU A 195 -7.02 9.62 -15.18
C LEU A 195 -7.45 9.35 -13.74
N ARG A 196 -8.18 10.31 -13.16
CA ARG A 196 -8.88 10.18 -11.88
C ARG A 196 -10.32 9.74 -12.12
N THR A 197 -10.75 8.69 -11.43
CA THR A 197 -12.13 8.19 -11.46
C THR A 197 -12.67 7.94 -10.06
N THR A 198 -13.98 7.93 -9.93
CA THR A 198 -14.72 7.69 -8.68
C THR A 198 -15.86 6.70 -8.91
N TYR A 199 -16.58 6.31 -7.86
CA TYR A 199 -17.76 5.45 -7.98
C TYR A 199 -18.80 6.00 -8.97
N LYS A 200 -18.87 7.34 -9.14
CA LYS A 200 -19.79 8.01 -10.07
C LYS A 200 -19.52 7.70 -11.54
N ASP A 201 -18.29 7.29 -11.86
CA ASP A 201 -17.92 6.92 -13.23
C ASP A 201 -18.25 5.45 -13.53
N ASN A 202 -18.76 4.70 -12.55
CA ASN A 202 -19.06 3.28 -12.69
C ASN A 202 -20.57 3.02 -12.83
N LYS A 203 -21.03 2.85 -14.07
CA LYS A 203 -22.45 2.59 -14.39
C LYS A 203 -22.92 1.18 -14.00
N PHE A 204 -22.02 0.30 -13.56
CA PHE A 204 -22.33 -1.07 -13.15
C PHE A 204 -22.56 -1.24 -11.64
N LEU A 205 -22.51 -0.16 -10.86
CA LEU A 205 -22.81 -0.20 -9.44
C LEU A 205 -24.32 -0.36 -9.21
N THR A 206 -24.68 -1.15 -8.20
CA THR A 206 -26.04 -1.21 -7.69
C THR A 206 -26.34 0.03 -6.85
N GLN A 207 -27.64 0.26 -6.58
CA GLN A 207 -28.05 1.35 -5.69
C GLN A 207 -27.43 1.19 -4.29
N ASP A 208 -27.41 -0.03 -3.74
CA ASP A 208 -26.79 -0.33 -2.45
C ASP A 208 -25.28 -0.03 -2.43
N ASP A 209 -24.57 -0.29 -3.53
CA ASP A 209 -23.15 0.04 -3.66
C ASP A 209 -22.92 1.55 -3.61
N VAL A 210 -23.80 2.32 -4.27
CA VAL A 210 -23.75 3.79 -4.29
C VAL A 210 -24.03 4.35 -2.90
N GLU A 211 -25.07 3.87 -2.23
CA GLU A 211 -25.45 4.30 -0.88
C GLU A 211 -24.35 3.98 0.15
N ALA A 212 -23.72 2.80 0.04
CA ALA A 212 -22.58 2.45 0.88
C ALA A 212 -21.43 3.46 0.74
N MET A 213 -21.11 3.87 -0.49
CA MET A 213 -20.08 4.90 -0.74
C MET A 213 -20.47 6.27 -0.20
N GLU A 214 -21.74 6.66 -0.32
CA GLU A 214 -22.23 7.97 0.13
C GLU A 214 -22.41 8.06 1.65
N SER A 215 -22.59 6.92 2.32
CA SER A 215 -22.73 6.81 3.77
C SER A 215 -21.41 6.89 4.55
N GLU A 216 -20.25 6.96 3.86
CA GLU A 216 -18.95 7.08 4.52
C GLU A 216 -18.83 8.43 5.26
N THR A 217 -18.68 8.34 6.59
CA THR A 217 -18.65 9.50 7.47
C THR A 217 -17.25 9.89 7.89
N ASP A 218 -16.28 8.98 7.81
CA ASP A 218 -14.90 9.30 8.11
C ASP A 218 -14.33 10.22 7.01
N PRO A 219 -13.85 11.44 7.34
CA PRO A 219 -13.38 12.38 6.34
C PRO A 219 -12.21 11.85 5.50
N TYR A 220 -11.30 11.08 6.11
CA TYR A 220 -10.19 10.48 5.38
C TYR A 220 -10.69 9.46 4.35
N PHE A 221 -11.53 8.53 4.81
CA PHE A 221 -12.04 7.49 3.92
C PHE A 221 -12.92 8.07 2.81
N ARG A 222 -13.71 9.10 3.12
CA ARG A 222 -14.49 9.83 2.13
C ARG A 222 -13.61 10.53 1.10
N ASP A 223 -12.59 11.28 1.52
CA ASP A 223 -11.73 11.99 0.56
C ASP A 223 -10.95 11.01 -0.32
N VAL A 224 -10.35 9.97 0.25
CA VAL A 224 -9.49 9.03 -0.48
C VAL A 224 -10.30 8.01 -1.29
N TYR A 225 -11.16 7.25 -0.61
CA TYR A 225 -11.83 6.10 -1.21
C TYR A 225 -13.14 6.46 -1.89
N VAL A 226 -13.83 7.54 -1.52
CA VAL A 226 -15.05 7.96 -2.22
C VAL A 226 -14.74 8.98 -3.32
N LEU A 227 -14.04 10.05 -2.97
CA LEU A 227 -13.77 11.18 -3.87
C LEU A 227 -12.48 11.04 -4.68
N GLY A 228 -11.61 10.07 -4.37
CA GLY A 228 -10.37 9.85 -5.09
C GLY A 228 -9.36 10.99 -4.95
N ARG A 229 -9.38 11.72 -3.83
CA ARG A 229 -8.44 12.80 -3.52
C ARG A 229 -7.24 12.25 -2.76
N TRP A 230 -6.09 12.88 -2.95
CA TRP A 230 -4.90 12.56 -2.16
C TRP A 230 -5.17 12.78 -0.67
N GLY A 231 -4.88 11.77 0.14
CA GLY A 231 -4.94 11.91 1.58
C GLY A 231 -3.88 12.87 2.11
N VAL A 232 -4.27 13.70 3.07
CA VAL A 232 -3.36 14.61 3.78
C VAL A 232 -2.96 13.95 5.10
N LEU A 233 -1.66 13.96 5.41
CA LEU A 233 -1.06 13.27 6.57
C LEU A 233 -1.79 13.55 7.89
N GLY A 234 -2.31 14.77 8.08
CA GLY A 234 -3.07 15.15 9.28
C GLY A 234 -4.37 14.35 9.51
N HIS A 235 -4.87 13.64 8.50
CA HIS A 235 -6.02 12.75 8.62
C HIS A 235 -5.66 11.30 9.00
N VAL A 236 -4.38 10.93 8.89
CA VAL A 236 -3.84 9.57 9.19
C VAL A 236 -3.48 9.43 10.66
N ILE A 237 -3.31 10.54 11.38
CA ILE A 237 -3.06 10.58 12.82
C ILE A 237 -4.30 10.01 13.52
N PHE A 238 -4.11 9.06 14.45
CA PHE A 238 -5.19 8.60 15.33
C PHE A 238 -5.88 9.82 15.93
N LYS A 239 -7.16 10.05 15.64
CA LYS A 239 -7.91 11.21 16.16
C LYS A 239 -8.59 10.92 17.49
N ASN A 240 -8.74 9.64 17.81
CA ASN A 240 -9.44 9.16 19.00
C ASN A 240 -8.47 8.87 20.15
N TRP A 241 -7.74 9.91 20.55
CA TRP A 241 -6.85 9.87 21.70
C TRP A 241 -7.01 11.12 22.56
N HIS A 242 -6.62 11.00 23.83
CA HIS A 242 -6.54 12.13 24.73
C HIS A 242 -5.45 11.91 25.77
N THR A 243 -5.00 13.01 26.38
CA THR A 243 -4.13 12.95 27.55
C THR A 243 -4.96 12.93 28.83
N GLU A 244 -4.62 12.05 29.76
CA GLU A 244 -5.17 12.06 31.12
C GLU A 244 -4.13 11.59 32.12
N ASP A 245 -4.38 11.81 33.41
CA ASP A 245 -3.56 11.20 34.46
C ASP A 245 -3.88 9.71 34.54
N LEU A 246 -2.88 8.88 34.23
CA LEU A 246 -3.00 7.43 34.22
C LEU A 246 -2.57 6.78 35.54
N SER A 247 -2.26 7.57 36.58
CA SER A 247 -1.75 7.07 37.85
C SER A 247 -2.68 6.05 38.51
N GLU A 248 -3.99 6.32 38.52
CA GLU A 248 -5.00 5.41 39.09
C GLU A 248 -5.19 4.12 38.27
N TYR A 249 -4.84 4.14 36.98
CA TYR A 249 -4.98 2.98 36.10
C TYR A 249 -3.77 2.05 36.17
N ARG A 250 -2.58 2.56 36.52
CA ARG A 250 -1.33 1.76 36.55
C ARG A 250 -1.44 0.51 37.43
N GLU A 251 -2.15 0.60 38.55
CA GLU A 251 -2.31 -0.52 39.49
C GLU A 251 -3.37 -1.53 39.04
N ALA A 252 -4.35 -1.10 38.23
CA ALA A 252 -5.46 -1.92 37.76
C ALA A 252 -5.19 -2.63 36.42
N LEU A 253 -4.11 -2.27 35.73
CA LEU A 253 -3.73 -2.82 34.43
C LEU A 253 -2.79 -4.02 34.59
N ASP A 254 -3.10 -5.12 33.93
CA ASP A 254 -2.35 -6.39 34.02
C ASP A 254 -1.80 -6.88 32.65
N ASN A 255 -2.33 -6.36 31.55
CA ASN A 255 -1.98 -6.76 30.19
C ASN A 255 -1.02 -5.77 29.53
N PHE A 256 0.22 -5.74 30.02
CA PHE A 256 1.29 -4.90 29.48
C PHE A 256 1.83 -5.43 28.15
N ARG A 257 2.07 -4.52 27.21
CA ARG A 257 2.60 -4.78 25.87
C ARG A 257 3.66 -3.76 25.53
N ASN A 258 4.92 -4.15 25.64
CA ASN A 258 6.04 -3.26 25.42
C ASN A 258 6.64 -3.50 24.04
N GLY A 259 6.75 -2.43 23.25
CA GLY A 259 7.37 -2.45 21.93
C GLY A 259 8.70 -1.72 21.96
N LEU A 260 9.71 -2.26 21.29
CA LEU A 260 11.00 -1.60 21.08
C LEU A 260 11.29 -1.51 19.58
N ASP A 261 11.51 -0.30 19.11
CA ASP A 261 12.12 -0.02 17.81
C ASP A 261 13.59 0.40 18.02
N PHE A 262 14.48 -0.17 17.23
CA PHE A 262 15.90 0.06 17.37
C PHE A 262 16.31 1.33 16.63
N GLY A 263 17.17 2.12 17.26
CA GLY A 263 17.75 3.32 16.69
C GLY A 263 19.02 3.69 17.44
N PHE A 264 19.90 4.47 16.81
CA PHE A 264 21.15 4.89 17.40
C PHE A 264 21.54 6.31 16.99
N ALA A 265 21.75 6.57 15.69
CA ALA A 265 22.27 7.85 15.24
C ALA A 265 21.17 8.86 14.89
N LYS A 266 20.76 8.88 13.61
CA LYS A 266 19.68 9.77 13.14
C LYS A 266 18.33 9.33 13.66
N ASP A 267 18.13 8.03 13.79
CA ASP A 267 16.90 7.42 14.31
C ASP A 267 17.08 7.11 15.80
N PRO A 268 16.17 7.54 16.68
CA PRO A 268 16.22 7.26 18.12
C PRO A 268 15.81 5.82 18.45
N ALA A 269 16.34 5.28 19.54
CA ALA A 269 15.78 4.07 20.14
C ALA A 269 14.45 4.42 20.80
N ALA A 270 13.39 3.65 20.48
CA ALA A 270 12.03 3.93 20.93
C ALA A 270 11.44 2.72 21.67
N LEU A 271 11.34 2.79 22.99
CA LEU A 271 10.55 1.86 23.81
C LEU A 271 9.21 2.52 24.15
N ILE A 272 8.10 1.86 23.85
CA ILE A 272 6.78 2.28 24.32
C ILE A 272 6.26 1.29 25.35
N HIS A 273 5.97 1.77 26.56
CA HIS A 273 5.32 1.01 27.61
C HIS A 273 3.80 1.17 27.51
N THR A 274 3.10 0.12 27.07
CA THR A 274 1.63 0.17 26.92
C THR A 274 0.91 -0.90 27.74
N ALA A 275 -0.37 -0.67 27.97
CA ALA A 275 -1.30 -1.68 28.46
C ALA A 275 -2.56 -1.72 27.57
N TYR A 276 -3.13 -2.92 27.38
CA TYR A 276 -4.37 -3.09 26.61
C TYR A 276 -5.51 -3.57 27.50
N ASP A 277 -6.49 -2.69 27.75
CA ASP A 277 -7.75 -3.06 28.40
C ASP A 277 -8.69 -3.65 27.35
N ARG A 278 -8.78 -4.98 27.34
CA ARG A 278 -9.63 -5.73 26.41
C ARG A 278 -11.12 -5.51 26.67
N LYS A 279 -11.54 -5.26 27.91
CA LYS A 279 -12.96 -5.09 28.26
C LYS A 279 -13.50 -3.78 27.71
N ARG A 280 -12.70 -2.72 27.78
CA ARG A 280 -13.05 -1.39 27.28
C ARG A 280 -12.52 -1.10 25.87
N ASN A 281 -11.76 -2.03 25.31
CA ASN A 281 -11.10 -1.91 24.02
C ASN A 281 -10.22 -0.64 23.90
N ARG A 282 -9.41 -0.38 24.94
CA ARG A 282 -8.54 0.80 25.06
C ARG A 282 -7.08 0.43 25.16
N ILE A 283 -6.23 1.24 24.54
CA ILE A 283 -4.77 1.17 24.72
C ILE A 283 -4.34 2.36 25.58
N TYR A 284 -3.53 2.07 26.59
CA TYR A 284 -2.91 3.06 27.45
C TYR A 284 -1.42 3.15 27.14
N ILE A 285 -0.92 4.35 26.88
CA ILE A 285 0.53 4.63 26.76
C ILE A 285 0.98 5.22 28.09
N LEU A 286 1.72 4.42 28.84
CA LEU A 286 2.05 4.68 30.25
C LEU A 286 3.37 5.42 30.42
N ASP A 287 4.33 5.15 29.53
CA ASP A 287 5.67 5.72 29.55
C ASP A 287 6.43 5.41 28.25
N GLU A 288 7.52 6.13 27.99
CA GLU A 288 8.36 5.91 26.81
C GLU A 288 9.86 6.16 27.09
N VAL A 289 10.71 5.49 26.31
CA VAL A 289 12.10 5.91 26.07
C VAL A 289 12.19 6.30 24.61
N TYR A 290 12.61 7.52 24.32
CA TYR A 290 12.77 8.03 22.96
C TYR A 290 14.02 8.89 22.87
N GLU A 291 15.18 8.27 22.65
CA GLU A 291 16.49 8.93 22.76
C GLU A 291 17.46 8.43 21.67
N THR A 292 18.27 9.34 21.12
CA THR A 292 19.40 8.99 20.22
C THR A 292 20.67 8.73 21.03
N GLY A 293 21.63 8.04 20.40
CA GLY A 293 22.96 7.78 20.93
C GLY A 293 23.03 6.70 22.02
N LEU A 294 21.93 5.99 22.29
CA LEU A 294 21.91 4.95 23.32
C LEU A 294 22.61 3.68 22.83
N THR A 295 23.76 3.38 23.43
CA THR A 295 24.37 2.05 23.31
C THR A 295 23.50 1.00 23.99
N ASN A 296 23.60 -0.27 23.58
CA ASN A 296 22.73 -1.33 24.08
C ASN A 296 22.80 -1.53 25.60
N ASP A 297 23.93 -1.26 26.25
CA ASP A 297 24.07 -1.31 27.71
C ASP A 297 23.31 -0.16 28.41
N VAL A 298 23.30 1.04 27.82
CA VAL A 298 22.56 2.20 28.35
C VAL A 298 21.07 2.02 28.10
N LEU A 299 20.70 1.58 26.89
CA LEU A 299 19.31 1.25 26.55
C LEU A 299 18.75 0.17 27.49
N ALA A 300 19.52 -0.88 27.79
CA ALA A 300 19.11 -1.90 28.75
C ALA A 300 18.81 -1.32 30.14
N LYS A 301 19.69 -0.45 30.66
CA LYS A 301 19.48 0.22 31.95
C LYS A 301 18.21 1.07 31.95
N ARG A 302 17.96 1.83 30.87
CA ARG A 302 16.72 2.62 30.70
C ARG A 302 15.49 1.74 30.71
N ILE A 303 15.46 0.67 29.91
CA ILE A 303 14.34 -0.27 29.85
C ILE A 303 14.07 -0.89 31.22
N LEU A 304 15.11 -1.42 31.88
CA LEU A 304 14.96 -2.07 33.19
C LEU A 304 14.49 -1.09 34.27
N SER A 305 14.96 0.16 34.24
CA SER A 305 14.50 1.21 35.16
C SER A 305 13.04 1.57 34.93
N LEU A 306 12.56 1.49 33.69
CA LEU A 306 11.20 1.91 33.35
C LEU A 306 10.16 0.82 33.60
N ILE A 307 10.45 -0.41 33.20
CA ILE A 307 9.46 -1.51 33.16
C ILE A 307 9.95 -2.80 33.84
N GLY A 308 11.14 -2.80 34.45
CA GLY A 308 11.71 -3.99 35.07
C GLY A 308 11.89 -5.14 34.07
N LYS A 309 11.49 -6.35 34.45
CA LYS A 309 11.63 -7.58 33.63
C LYS A 309 10.38 -7.92 32.79
N GLN A 310 9.49 -6.95 32.58
CA GLN A 310 8.36 -7.14 31.66
C GLN A 310 8.85 -7.52 30.26
N VAL A 311 8.03 -8.28 29.53
CA VAL A 311 8.39 -8.72 28.17
C VAL A 311 8.42 -7.53 27.23
N VAL A 312 9.50 -7.41 26.45
CA VAL A 312 9.66 -6.44 25.36
C VAL A 312 9.65 -7.18 24.03
N PHE A 313 8.89 -6.69 23.07
CA PHE A 313 8.87 -7.18 21.70
C PHE A 313 9.58 -6.20 20.78
N ALA A 314 10.59 -6.66 20.06
CA ALA A 314 11.41 -5.82 19.18
C ALA A 314 11.45 -6.35 17.74
N ASP A 315 11.79 -5.50 16.77
CA ASP A 315 11.94 -5.96 15.38
C ASP A 315 13.03 -7.04 15.29
N SER A 316 12.66 -8.15 14.65
CA SER A 316 13.52 -9.26 14.26
C SER A 316 14.71 -8.89 13.36
N ALA A 317 14.71 -7.69 12.76
CA ALA A 317 15.80 -7.21 11.90
C ALA A 317 17.14 -7.02 12.62
N GLU A 318 17.15 -6.91 13.95
CA GLU A 318 18.37 -6.70 14.76
C GLU A 318 18.65 -7.84 15.77
N PRO A 319 18.99 -9.06 15.29
CA PRO A 319 19.19 -10.21 16.17
C PRO A 319 20.37 -10.03 17.15
N LYS A 320 21.40 -9.27 16.76
CA LYS A 320 22.56 -8.96 17.61
C LYS A 320 22.14 -8.10 18.81
N SER A 321 21.44 -7.00 18.56
CA SER A 321 20.98 -6.07 19.61
C SER A 321 20.02 -6.76 20.58
N ILE A 322 19.14 -7.63 20.08
CA ILE A 322 18.29 -8.49 20.92
C ILE A 322 19.12 -9.41 21.82
N ALA A 323 20.16 -10.05 21.29
CA ALA A 323 21.03 -10.93 22.07
C ALA A 323 21.80 -10.15 23.16
N GLU A 324 22.34 -8.98 22.83
CA GLU A 324 23.04 -8.12 23.79
C GLU A 324 22.11 -7.63 24.90
N LEU A 325 20.91 -7.16 24.57
CA LEU A 325 19.91 -6.73 25.57
C LEU A 325 19.50 -7.88 26.51
N ARG A 326 19.42 -9.12 26.02
CA ARG A 326 19.22 -10.30 26.90
C ARG A 326 20.37 -10.50 27.86
N ASN A 327 21.61 -10.34 27.40
CA ASN A 327 22.79 -10.46 28.26
C ASN A 327 22.81 -9.39 29.35
N PHE A 328 22.28 -8.21 29.07
CA PHE A 328 22.08 -7.14 30.06
C PHE A 328 20.85 -7.33 30.95
N GLY A 329 20.11 -8.43 30.80
CA GLY A 329 19.01 -8.81 31.70
C GLY A 329 17.61 -8.38 31.25
N VAL A 330 17.46 -7.82 30.04
CA VAL A 330 16.16 -7.45 29.48
C VAL A 330 15.41 -8.70 28.99
N ASN A 331 14.15 -8.84 29.36
CA ASN A 331 13.26 -9.90 28.88
C ASN A 331 12.73 -9.59 27.47
N ILE A 332 13.60 -9.64 26.46
CA ILE A 332 13.29 -9.23 25.08
C ILE A 332 13.07 -10.41 24.13
N ARG A 333 12.08 -10.27 23.25
CA ARG A 333 11.70 -11.25 22.23
C ARG A 333 11.61 -10.58 20.86
N ALA A 334 12.12 -11.26 19.83
CA ALA A 334 11.89 -10.84 18.46
C ALA A 334 10.41 -11.04 18.11
N VAL A 335 9.79 -10.05 17.46
CA VAL A 335 8.46 -10.20 16.87
C VAL A 335 8.54 -11.19 15.71
N LYS A 336 7.69 -12.22 15.72
CA LYS A 336 7.44 -13.02 14.51
C LYS A 336 6.52 -12.21 13.60
N LYS A 337 7.06 -11.65 12.51
CA LYS A 337 6.24 -10.96 11.49
C LYS A 337 5.19 -11.95 10.97
N GLY A 338 3.92 -11.74 11.35
CA GLY A 338 2.79 -12.56 10.93
C GLY A 338 2.36 -12.22 9.51
N LYS A 339 1.64 -13.15 8.87
CA LYS A 339 1.13 -12.98 7.49
C LYS A 339 0.15 -11.80 7.31
N ASP A 340 -0.33 -11.19 8.39
CA ASP A 340 -1.37 -10.14 8.38
C ASP A 340 -0.91 -8.81 9.02
N SER A 341 0.39 -8.58 9.15
CA SER A 341 0.96 -7.38 9.81
C SER A 341 0.61 -6.05 9.12
N VAL A 342 -0.09 -6.08 7.98
CA VAL A 342 -0.49 -4.91 7.17
C VAL A 342 -1.98 -4.56 7.36
N PHE A 343 -2.81 -5.44 7.94
CA PHE A 343 -4.24 -5.19 8.12
C PHE A 343 -4.75 -5.69 9.47
N GLY A 344 -4.63 -4.84 10.49
CA GLY A 344 -5.31 -5.01 11.76
C GLY A 344 -6.64 -4.26 11.78
N ASN A 345 -7.70 -4.81 11.18
CA ASN A 345 -9.08 -4.32 11.35
C ASN A 345 -9.65 -4.66 12.74
N ARG A 346 -8.95 -4.30 13.82
CA ARG A 346 -9.56 -4.13 15.14
C ARG A 346 -9.59 -2.65 15.43
N LYS A 347 -10.77 -2.04 15.29
CA LYS A 347 -11.03 -0.69 15.77
C LYS A 347 -10.69 -0.67 17.26
N VAL A 348 -9.71 0.14 17.64
CA VAL A 348 -9.47 0.51 19.04
C VAL A 348 -10.37 1.72 19.30
N ASP A 349 -11.23 1.63 20.30
CA ASP A 349 -12.27 2.65 20.52
C ASP A 349 -11.73 3.88 21.24
N ARG A 350 -10.50 3.83 21.81
CA ARG A 350 -9.81 4.98 22.41
C ARG A 350 -8.35 4.68 22.74
N ILE A 351 -7.46 5.65 22.54
CA ILE A 351 -6.07 5.61 23.05
C ILE A 351 -5.91 6.66 24.16
N GLY A 352 -5.51 6.26 25.36
CA GLY A 352 -5.19 7.17 26.46
C GLY A 352 -3.67 7.33 26.60
N THR A 353 -3.17 8.55 26.74
CA THR A 353 -1.74 8.83 26.92
C THR A 353 -1.49 9.64 28.19
N ARG A 354 -0.36 9.44 28.86
CA ARG A 354 0.05 10.31 29.97
C ARG A 354 0.46 11.69 29.44
N LYS A 355 0.20 12.75 30.21
CA LYS A 355 0.84 14.06 29.99
C LYS A 355 2.32 13.94 30.32
N VAL A 356 3.17 13.80 29.30
CA VAL A 356 4.62 13.86 29.46
C VAL A 356 5.00 15.33 29.32
N ASP A 357 5.28 16.01 30.43
CA ASP A 357 6.04 17.25 30.35
C ASP A 357 7.42 16.88 29.81
N HIS A 358 7.63 17.09 28.50
CA HIS A 358 8.96 16.95 27.94
C HIS A 358 9.90 17.83 28.78
N LEU A 359 10.78 17.20 29.54
CA LEU A 359 11.95 17.86 30.12
C LEU A 359 12.72 18.42 28.92
N ARG A 360 12.50 19.71 28.64
CA ARG A 360 13.29 20.47 27.68
C ARG A 360 14.73 20.37 28.16
N TYR A 361 15.53 19.60 27.43
CA TYR A 361 16.98 19.64 27.54
C TYR A 361 17.41 21.10 27.28
N ASN A 362 17.89 21.77 28.33
CA ASN A 362 18.41 23.12 28.27
C ASN A 362 19.94 23.01 28.11
N PRO A 363 20.52 23.24 26.92
CA PRO A 363 21.98 23.14 26.74
C PRO A 363 22.76 24.31 27.37
N GLY A 364 22.11 25.27 28.03
CA GLY A 364 22.75 26.33 28.79
C GLY A 364 22.15 26.46 30.18
N GLY A 365 22.85 25.96 31.20
CA GLY A 365 22.37 25.99 32.58
C GLY A 365 22.16 27.40 33.13
N TYR A 366 20.90 27.86 33.17
CA TYR A 366 20.37 28.80 34.16
C TYR A 366 18.85 28.54 34.32
N PRO A 367 18.31 28.60 35.55
CA PRO A 367 16.88 28.43 35.79
C PRO A 367 16.10 29.69 35.37
N LEU A 368 14.99 29.52 34.64
CA LEU A 368 14.00 30.57 34.41
C LEU A 368 12.95 30.56 35.53
N PRO A 369 12.46 31.73 35.98
CA PRO A 369 11.50 31.81 37.08
C PRO A 369 10.10 31.34 36.67
N PRO A 370 9.27 30.90 37.63
CA PRO A 370 7.91 30.45 37.38
C PRO A 370 7.02 31.60 36.92
N ARG A 371 6.17 31.36 35.92
CA ARG A 371 5.06 32.27 35.58
C ARG A 371 3.79 31.80 36.29
N GLY A 372 3.11 32.75 36.92
CA GLY A 372 1.75 32.61 37.43
C GLY A 372 0.68 32.70 36.35
#